data_AF-A0A7K4GNZ0-F1
#
_entry.id   AF-A0A7K4GNZ0-F1
#
_cell.length_a   1.000
_cell.length_b   1.000
_cell.length_c   1.000
_cell.angle_alpha   90.00
_cell.angle_beta   90.00
_cell.angle_gamma   90.00
#
_symmetry.space_group_name_H-M   'P 1'
#
loop_
_entity.id
_entity.type
_entity.pdbx_description
1 polymer ?
#
loop_
_entity_poly.entity_id
_entity_poly.type
_entity_poly.pdbx_seq_one_letter_code
_entity_poly.pdbx_strand_id
1 'polypeptide(L)'
;MVKKRVEIESLFKKMLKETEENAPNDPIYQEDIKTTGTLKVQWKISAVLGYQIFEQDKVSYKFGEKLDKPDISLVIRDSEIAIPFLKGELFEFDYGPAYGGNFKINQTIGWKEIEKETGKKNARINKPFLTARFNKEKEFHPYVLSKIPIFRKLVTQRVSENDFGAFIPINKALGTYKSQVIPLKVFKHFIDKASNIVKMNDCPCRAYHECKDHNRDLGCMHMGNDTLNFPSPHFRSNVISKEEALEHVKLCIEDGLIPLLGRAMDEAEGFGIPDTGHFLSMCFCCPCCCIDGIIVQNASKGVTTIFKRMDGITVKVDEDLCVGCEECLEVCVFNGMEMIDSKAVVNQDNCLGCGRCESTCPNEAISITITDLSYVDKLIKKLEAHVDVS
;
A
#
# COMPACT_ATOMS: atom_id res chain seq x y z
N MET A 1 -27.28 20.68 -19.99
CA MET A 1 -26.34 21.29 -19.00
C MET A 1 -27.03 21.64 -17.67
N VAL A 2 -28.17 22.35 -17.67
CA VAL A 2 -28.88 22.74 -16.42
C VAL A 2 -29.33 21.52 -15.58
N LYS A 3 -29.92 20.49 -16.19
CA LYS A 3 -30.36 19.26 -15.48
C LYS A 3 -29.23 18.55 -14.73
N LYS A 4 -28.06 18.40 -15.36
CA LYS A 4 -26.88 17.76 -14.75
C LYS A 4 -26.30 18.58 -13.60
N ARG A 5 -26.32 19.92 -13.72
CA ARG A 5 -25.90 20.80 -12.63
C ARG A 5 -26.78 20.63 -11.40
N VAL A 6 -28.10 20.62 -11.56
CA VAL A 6 -29.06 20.42 -10.44
C VAL A 6 -28.84 19.04 -9.79
N GLU A 7 -28.61 18.00 -10.58
CA GLU A 7 -28.31 16.66 -10.06
C GLU A 7 -27.00 16.65 -9.25
N ILE A 8 -25.92 17.23 -9.78
CA ILE A 8 -24.62 17.34 -9.08
C ILE A 8 -24.77 18.15 -7.79
N GLU A 9 -25.48 19.27 -7.80
CA GLU A 9 -25.72 20.07 -6.58
C GLU A 9 -26.46 19.26 -5.50
N SER A 10 -27.48 18.50 -5.90
CA SER A 10 -28.25 17.63 -5.00
C SER A 10 -27.38 16.51 -4.42
N LEU A 11 -26.66 15.77 -5.27
CA LEU A 11 -25.78 14.68 -4.86
C LEU A 11 -24.61 15.17 -4.00
N PHE A 12 -24.04 16.33 -4.33
CA PHE A 12 -22.96 16.92 -3.55
C PHE A 12 -23.44 17.32 -2.15
N LYS A 13 -24.60 17.99 -2.03
CA LYS A 13 -25.20 18.30 -0.71
C LYS A 13 -25.47 17.05 0.10
N LYS A 14 -25.99 16.00 -0.54
CA LYS A 14 -26.23 14.70 0.11
C LYS A 14 -24.92 14.12 0.67
N MET A 15 -23.88 14.07 -0.15
CA MET A 15 -22.56 13.54 0.25
C MET A 15 -21.91 14.34 1.39
N LEU A 16 -22.01 15.68 1.37
CA LEU A 16 -21.53 16.53 2.46
C LEU A 16 -22.25 16.20 3.79
N LYS A 17 -23.58 16.14 3.76
CA LYS A 17 -24.42 15.84 4.92
C LYS A 17 -24.18 14.44 5.46
N GLU A 18 -24.17 13.43 4.60
CA GLU A 18 -23.90 12.05 5.00
C GLU A 18 -22.51 11.90 5.62
N THR A 19 -21.51 12.64 5.12
CA THR A 19 -20.17 12.61 5.71
C THR A 19 -20.15 13.25 7.10
N GLU A 20 -20.85 14.38 7.31
CA GLU A 20 -20.99 15.02 8.62
C GLU A 20 -21.64 14.09 9.65
N GLU A 21 -22.72 13.41 9.28
CA GLU A 21 -23.49 12.54 10.19
C GLU A 21 -22.75 11.23 10.52
N ASN A 22 -22.04 10.66 9.54
CA ASN A 22 -21.52 9.29 9.67
C ASN A 22 -20.03 9.22 10.01
N ALA A 23 -19.19 10.13 9.49
CA ALA A 23 -17.74 10.01 9.65
C ALA A 23 -17.29 10.01 11.11
N PRO A 24 -17.79 10.88 12.01
CA PRO A 24 -17.41 10.85 13.43
C PRO A 24 -17.73 9.52 14.14
N ASN A 25 -18.70 8.75 13.62
CA ASN A 25 -19.09 7.45 14.18
C ASN A 25 -18.34 6.26 13.54
N ASP A 26 -17.49 6.50 12.55
CA ASP A 26 -16.73 5.46 11.84
C ASP A 26 -15.37 5.22 12.57
N PRO A 27 -15.11 4.01 13.11
CA PRO A 27 -13.86 3.71 13.80
C PRO A 27 -12.61 3.92 12.94
N ILE A 28 -12.68 3.63 11.63
CA ILE A 28 -11.56 3.80 10.70
C ILE A 28 -11.28 5.29 10.52
N TYR A 29 -12.35 6.11 10.44
CA TYR A 29 -12.18 7.57 10.42
C TYR A 29 -11.52 8.09 11.69
N GLN A 30 -11.92 7.61 12.86
CA GLN A 30 -11.36 8.03 14.15
C GLN A 30 -9.85 7.75 14.24
N GLU A 31 -9.41 6.60 13.73
CA GLU A 31 -8.00 6.25 13.67
C GLU A 31 -7.23 7.07 12.61
N ASP A 32 -7.81 7.21 11.42
CA ASP A 32 -7.22 7.97 10.31
C ASP A 32 -7.01 9.44 10.67
N ILE A 33 -8.00 10.08 11.31
CA ILE A 33 -7.96 11.51 11.64
C ILE A 33 -7.10 11.81 12.87
N LYS A 34 -6.96 10.86 13.81
CA LYS A 34 -6.04 10.99 14.95
C LYS A 34 -4.59 11.18 14.49
N THR A 35 -4.19 10.43 13.46
CA THR A 35 -2.84 10.53 12.89
C THR A 35 -2.68 11.72 11.94
N THR A 36 -3.73 12.07 11.19
CA THR A 36 -3.70 13.18 10.23
C THR A 36 -3.88 14.56 10.89
N GLY A 37 -4.51 14.63 12.06
CA GLY A 37 -4.97 15.89 12.66
C GLY A 37 -6.10 16.51 11.84
N THR A 38 -6.22 17.84 11.86
CA THR A 38 -7.24 18.54 11.06
C THR A 38 -6.92 18.48 9.56
N LEU A 39 -7.89 18.01 8.77
CA LEU A 39 -7.81 17.98 7.31
C LEU A 39 -8.87 18.90 6.68
N LYS A 40 -8.44 19.91 5.93
CA LYS A 40 -9.28 20.92 5.28
C LYS A 40 -9.38 20.66 3.78
N VAL A 41 -10.56 20.30 3.28
CA VAL A 41 -10.77 19.93 1.88
C VAL A 41 -11.67 20.93 1.17
N GLN A 42 -11.14 21.60 0.15
CA GLN A 42 -11.91 22.39 -0.80
C GLN A 42 -12.36 21.52 -1.97
N TRP A 43 -13.64 21.54 -2.29
CA TRP A 43 -14.22 20.86 -3.45
C TRP A 43 -14.61 21.85 -4.55
N LYS A 44 -14.37 21.43 -5.80
CA LYS A 44 -14.94 22.02 -7.01
C LYS A 44 -15.39 20.91 -7.95
N ILE A 45 -16.70 20.64 -7.98
CA ILE A 45 -17.31 19.59 -8.80
C ILE A 45 -18.12 20.26 -9.91
N SER A 46 -17.56 20.24 -11.11
CA SER A 46 -17.99 21.02 -12.28
C SER A 46 -18.12 22.52 -11.94
N ALA A 47 -19.34 23.04 -11.81
CA ALA A 47 -19.62 24.44 -11.45
C ALA A 47 -20.00 24.62 -9.97
N VAL A 48 -20.03 23.54 -9.19
CA VAL A 48 -20.46 23.51 -7.79
C VAL A 48 -19.24 23.59 -6.88
N LEU A 49 -19.34 24.40 -5.83
CA LEU A 49 -18.30 24.60 -4.83
C LEU A 49 -18.79 24.19 -3.45
N GLY A 50 -17.86 23.85 -2.58
CA GLY A 50 -18.08 23.66 -1.14
C GLY A 50 -16.81 23.17 -0.49
N TYR A 51 -16.79 23.07 0.83
CA TYR A 51 -15.65 22.55 1.55
C TYR A 51 -16.09 21.66 2.70
N GLN A 52 -15.18 20.81 3.17
CA GLN A 52 -15.29 20.04 4.40
C GLN A 52 -14.06 20.27 5.27
N ILE A 53 -14.24 20.28 6.58
CA ILE A 53 -13.17 20.29 7.58
C ILE A 53 -13.38 19.04 8.43
N PHE A 54 -12.40 18.15 8.41
CA PHE A 54 -12.39 16.90 9.15
C PHE A 54 -11.55 17.09 10.42
N GLU A 55 -12.14 16.80 11.58
CA GLU A 55 -11.54 16.90 12.91
C GLU A 55 -11.95 15.67 13.73
N GLN A 56 -11.22 15.35 14.81
CA GLN A 56 -11.43 14.12 15.60
C GLN A 56 -12.91 13.82 15.89
N ASP A 57 -13.63 14.79 16.45
CA ASP A 57 -14.99 14.57 16.95
C ASP A 57 -16.08 15.13 16.02
N LYS A 58 -15.71 15.74 14.90
CA LYS A 58 -16.68 16.39 14.00
C LYS A 58 -16.15 16.53 12.59
N VAL A 59 -17.07 16.46 11.64
CA VAL A 59 -16.85 16.97 10.29
C VAL A 59 -17.78 18.16 10.08
N SER A 60 -17.25 19.30 9.68
CA SER A 60 -18.07 20.47 9.32
C SER A 60 -17.98 20.75 7.83
N TYR A 61 -19.01 21.33 7.24
CA TYR A 61 -19.00 21.66 5.82
C TYR A 61 -19.73 22.97 5.52
N LYS A 62 -19.43 23.56 4.36
CA LYS A 62 -20.29 24.57 3.76
C LYS A 62 -20.42 24.36 2.26
N PHE A 63 -21.63 24.51 1.76
CA PHE A 63 -21.95 24.44 0.34
C PHE A 63 -21.88 25.83 -0.29
N GLY A 64 -21.31 25.92 -1.49
CA GLY A 64 -21.20 27.17 -2.27
C GLY A 64 -20.06 28.10 -1.86
N GLU A 65 -19.39 27.83 -0.73
CA GLU A 65 -18.33 28.68 -0.19
C GLU A 65 -16.92 28.16 -0.53
N LYS A 66 -15.95 29.09 -0.47
CA LYS A 66 -14.53 28.78 -0.54
C LYS A 66 -13.94 28.77 0.86
N LEU A 67 -13.04 27.84 1.11
CA LEU A 67 -12.27 27.77 2.33
C LEU A 67 -10.99 28.60 2.16
N ASP A 68 -10.63 29.38 3.18
CA ASP A 68 -9.30 30.00 3.23
C ASP A 68 -8.25 28.94 3.58
N LYS A 69 -7.13 28.96 2.87
CA LYS A 69 -6.01 28.02 3.02
C LYS A 69 -6.44 26.55 3.20
N PRO A 70 -7.11 25.93 2.21
CA PRO A 70 -7.42 24.51 2.27
C PRO A 70 -6.13 23.68 2.24
N ASP A 71 -6.12 22.55 2.93
CA ASP A 71 -5.03 21.58 2.89
C ASP A 71 -4.99 20.86 1.53
N ILE A 72 -6.17 20.55 1.00
CA ILE A 72 -6.35 19.89 -0.29
C ILE A 72 -7.45 20.60 -1.09
N SER A 73 -7.20 20.89 -2.35
CA SER A 73 -8.22 21.33 -3.32
C SER A 73 -8.48 20.23 -4.35
N LEU A 74 -9.71 19.73 -4.37
CA LEU A 74 -10.18 18.66 -5.23
C LEU A 74 -11.06 19.19 -6.35
N VAL A 75 -10.65 18.93 -7.60
CA VAL A 75 -11.33 19.44 -8.79
C VAL A 75 -11.74 18.29 -9.70
N ILE A 76 -13.06 18.12 -9.87
CA ILE A 76 -13.66 17.22 -10.86
C ILE A 76 -14.33 18.12 -11.90
N ARG A 77 -13.87 18.08 -13.15
CA ARG A 77 -14.39 18.99 -14.20
C ARG A 77 -15.56 18.37 -14.96
N ASP A 78 -15.43 17.09 -15.28
CA ASP A 78 -16.37 16.37 -16.12
C ASP A 78 -17.65 16.01 -15.35
N SER A 79 -18.79 16.53 -15.81
CA SER A 79 -20.09 16.25 -15.21
C SER A 79 -20.55 14.80 -15.39
N GLU A 80 -20.09 14.12 -16.45
CA GLU A 80 -20.43 12.70 -16.68
C GLU A 80 -19.77 11.80 -15.65
N ILE A 81 -18.57 12.15 -15.16
CA ILE A 81 -17.82 11.37 -14.17
C ILE A 81 -18.19 11.82 -12.75
N ALA A 82 -18.53 13.10 -12.56
CA ALA A 82 -18.93 13.63 -11.26
C ALA A 82 -20.16 12.91 -10.67
N ILE A 83 -21.16 12.60 -11.49
CA ILE A 83 -22.40 11.94 -11.05
C ILE A 83 -22.14 10.52 -10.50
N PRO A 84 -21.52 9.58 -11.24
CA PRO A 84 -21.22 8.24 -10.72
C PRO A 84 -20.28 8.28 -9.51
N PHE A 85 -19.29 9.19 -9.51
CA PHE A 85 -18.45 9.45 -8.33
C PHE A 85 -19.28 9.80 -7.09
N LEU A 86 -20.18 10.79 -7.19
CA LEU A 86 -21.02 11.22 -6.09
C LEU A 86 -22.06 10.17 -5.66
N LYS A 87 -22.42 9.24 -6.54
CA LYS A 87 -23.25 8.06 -6.21
C LYS A 87 -22.44 6.95 -5.52
N GLY A 88 -21.11 7.06 -5.47
CA GLY A 88 -20.22 6.04 -4.95
C GLY A 88 -20.18 4.79 -5.82
N GLU A 89 -20.38 4.96 -7.14
CA GLU A 89 -20.26 3.90 -8.13
C GLU A 89 -18.78 3.62 -8.42
N LEU A 90 -18.41 2.34 -8.45
CA LEU A 90 -17.05 1.90 -8.75
C LEU A 90 -16.76 2.04 -10.24
N PHE A 91 -15.60 2.61 -10.57
CA PHE A 91 -15.05 2.61 -11.92
C PHE A 91 -13.54 2.34 -11.87
N GLU A 92 -12.99 1.75 -12.93
CA GLU A 92 -11.54 1.61 -13.07
C GLU A 92 -10.89 2.98 -13.13
N PHE A 93 -9.82 3.16 -12.38
CA PHE A 93 -9.09 4.42 -12.28
C PHE A 93 -7.62 4.14 -12.03
N ASP A 94 -6.81 5.04 -12.58
CA ASP A 94 -5.37 4.97 -12.64
C ASP A 94 -4.78 6.26 -12.08
N TYR A 95 -3.75 6.12 -11.26
CA TYR A 95 -3.03 7.26 -10.72
C TYR A 95 -2.11 7.81 -11.80
N GLY A 96 -2.44 9.01 -12.30
CA GLY A 96 -1.60 9.71 -13.25
C GLY A 96 -0.31 10.22 -12.57
N PRO A 97 0.76 10.44 -13.34
CA PRO A 97 2.02 10.94 -12.81
C PRO A 97 1.83 12.27 -12.07
N ALA A 98 2.41 12.37 -10.87
CA ALA A 98 2.42 13.58 -10.07
C ALA A 98 3.42 14.59 -10.68
N TYR A 99 2.93 15.72 -11.19
CA TYR A 99 3.79 16.78 -11.72
C TYR A 99 3.48 18.10 -11.00
N GLY A 100 4.51 18.71 -10.39
CA GLY A 100 4.46 20.07 -9.84
C GLY A 100 3.42 20.27 -8.73
N GLY A 101 3.26 19.29 -7.83
CA GLY A 101 2.32 19.37 -6.68
C GLY A 101 0.84 19.14 -7.03
N ASN A 102 0.54 18.77 -8.28
CA ASN A 102 -0.79 18.33 -8.69
C ASN A 102 -0.80 16.81 -8.86
N PHE A 103 -1.71 16.14 -8.16
CA PHE A 103 -1.98 14.73 -8.35
C PHE A 103 -3.22 14.55 -9.22
N LYS A 104 -3.15 13.68 -10.23
CA LYS A 104 -4.25 13.45 -11.16
C LYS A 104 -4.70 12.00 -11.06
N ILE A 105 -6.00 11.81 -10.96
CA ILE A 105 -6.62 10.49 -11.08
C ILE A 105 -7.38 10.48 -12.40
N ASN A 106 -7.18 9.43 -13.19
CA ASN A 106 -7.89 9.22 -14.45
C ASN A 106 -8.84 8.04 -14.30
N GLN A 107 -10.01 8.12 -14.91
CA GLN A 107 -10.87 6.96 -15.12
C GLN A 107 -10.33 6.16 -16.32
N THR A 108 -10.15 4.86 -16.16
CA THR A 108 -9.88 3.96 -17.26
C THR A 108 -11.20 3.61 -17.93
N ILE A 109 -11.31 3.90 -19.23
CA ILE A 109 -12.54 3.73 -20.03
C ILE A 109 -12.41 2.62 -21.08
N GLY A 110 -11.28 1.91 -21.08
CA GLY A 110 -11.01 0.80 -21.99
C GLY A 110 -9.52 0.57 -22.17
N TRP A 111 -9.21 -0.38 -23.04
CA TRP A 111 -7.85 -0.80 -23.36
C TRP A 111 -7.63 -0.72 -24.87
N LYS A 112 -6.41 -0.36 -25.29
CA LYS A 112 -5.98 -0.43 -26.68
C LYS A 112 -4.65 -1.14 -26.80
N GLU A 113 -4.49 -1.93 -27.85
CA GLU A 113 -3.19 -2.48 -28.22
C GLU A 113 -2.37 -1.34 -28.88
N ILE A 114 -1.14 -1.15 -28.39
CA ILE A 114 -0.15 -0.25 -28.97
C ILE A 114 1.06 -1.06 -29.42
N GLU A 115 1.56 -0.76 -30.60
CA GLU A 115 2.79 -1.35 -31.12
C GLU A 115 3.99 -0.50 -30.66
N LYS A 116 4.99 -1.15 -30.07
CA LYS A 116 6.27 -0.55 -29.71
C LYS A 116 7.40 -1.36 -30.34
N GLU A 117 8.60 -0.79 -30.37
CA GLU A 117 9.82 -1.49 -30.82
C GLU A 117 10.06 -2.83 -30.08
N THR A 118 9.56 -2.93 -28.84
CA THR A 118 9.64 -4.13 -27.99
C THR A 118 8.46 -5.09 -28.15
N GLY A 119 7.59 -4.89 -29.14
CA GLY A 119 6.38 -5.69 -29.40
C GLY A 119 5.06 -4.99 -29.04
N LYS A 120 3.97 -5.74 -29.15
CA LYS A 120 2.60 -5.29 -28.83
C LYS A 120 2.42 -5.15 -27.31
N LYS A 121 1.86 -4.03 -26.86
CA LYS A 121 1.54 -3.77 -25.45
C LYS A 121 0.10 -3.27 -25.33
N ASN A 122 -0.64 -3.77 -24.34
CA ASN A 122 -1.94 -3.19 -23.98
C ASN A 122 -1.72 -1.90 -23.17
N ALA A 123 -2.38 -0.83 -23.56
CA ALA A 123 -2.36 0.46 -22.90
C ALA A 123 -3.77 0.88 -22.48
N ARG A 124 -3.88 1.39 -21.26
CA ARG A 124 -5.13 1.95 -20.73
C ARG A 124 -5.53 3.20 -21.52
N ILE A 125 -6.80 3.26 -21.91
CA ILE A 125 -7.43 4.48 -22.40
C ILE A 125 -7.98 5.21 -21.18
N ASN A 126 -7.35 6.33 -20.84
CA ASN A 126 -7.62 7.07 -19.62
C ASN A 126 -8.34 8.39 -19.94
N LYS A 127 -9.37 8.73 -19.15
CA LYS A 127 -10.09 9.99 -19.17
C LYS A 127 -9.83 10.75 -17.86
N PRO A 128 -9.49 12.05 -17.88
CA PRO A 128 -9.24 12.80 -16.64
C PRO A 128 -10.46 12.81 -15.72
N PHE A 129 -10.29 12.37 -14.47
CA PHE A 129 -11.35 12.32 -13.46
C PHE A 129 -11.17 13.45 -12.43
N LEU A 130 -10.09 13.38 -11.65
CA LEU A 130 -9.86 14.26 -10.50
C LEU A 130 -8.48 14.92 -10.61
N THR A 131 -8.40 16.19 -10.23
CA THR A 131 -7.12 16.84 -9.90
C THR A 131 -7.14 17.23 -8.43
N ALA A 132 -6.19 16.72 -7.65
CA ALA A 132 -5.92 17.12 -6.28
C ALA A 132 -4.71 18.06 -6.25
N ARG A 133 -4.86 19.17 -5.51
CA ARG A 133 -3.79 20.14 -5.26
C ARG A 133 -3.54 20.23 -3.77
N PHE A 134 -2.31 19.97 -3.36
CA PHE A 134 -1.93 19.99 -1.95
C PHE A 134 -1.36 21.36 -1.57
N ASN A 135 -1.68 21.83 -0.37
CA ASN A 135 -1.02 22.98 0.22
C ASN A 135 0.44 22.63 0.49
N LYS A 136 1.38 23.50 0.09
CA LYS A 136 2.81 23.27 0.28
C LYS A 136 3.27 23.45 1.72
N GLU A 137 2.47 24.09 2.57
CA GLU A 137 2.76 24.27 4.00
C GLU A 137 2.56 22.97 4.81
N LYS A 138 1.82 22.00 4.27
CA LYS A 138 1.64 20.67 4.88
C LYS A 138 2.11 19.59 3.91
N GLU A 139 3.01 18.72 4.36
CA GLU A 139 3.48 17.60 3.55
C GLU A 139 2.47 16.44 3.62
N PHE A 140 1.64 16.30 2.59
CA PHE A 140 0.74 15.17 2.43
C PHE A 140 1.15 14.31 1.23
N HIS A 141 1.22 12.99 1.45
CA HIS A 141 1.27 12.04 0.34
C HIS A 141 -0.14 11.87 -0.28
N PRO A 142 -0.28 11.70 -1.61
CA PRO A 142 -1.58 11.52 -2.26
C PRO A 142 -2.49 10.41 -1.70
N TYR A 143 -1.92 9.40 -1.05
CA TYR A 143 -2.71 8.35 -0.37
C TYR A 143 -3.60 8.89 0.76
N VAL A 144 -3.33 10.08 1.29
CA VAL A 144 -4.21 10.76 2.27
C VAL A 144 -5.64 10.92 1.76
N LEU A 145 -5.84 10.96 0.42
CA LEU A 145 -7.18 11.03 -0.17
C LEU A 145 -8.05 9.85 0.27
N SER A 146 -7.46 8.67 0.45
CA SER A 146 -8.18 7.49 0.92
C SER A 146 -8.72 7.62 2.35
N LYS A 147 -8.25 8.60 3.15
CA LYS A 147 -8.80 8.91 4.48
C LYS A 147 -10.12 9.69 4.41
N ILE A 148 -10.46 10.26 3.26
CA ILE A 148 -11.75 10.89 3.01
C ILE A 148 -12.77 9.78 2.68
N PRO A 149 -13.93 9.68 3.38
CA PRO A 149 -14.83 8.51 3.28
C PRO A 149 -15.27 8.10 1.88
N ILE A 150 -15.59 9.05 0.98
CA ILE A 150 -15.99 8.73 -0.40
C ILE A 150 -14.85 8.07 -1.19
N PHE A 151 -13.61 8.52 -1.01
CA PHE A 151 -12.45 7.91 -1.66
C PHE A 151 -12.08 6.59 -1.02
N ARG A 152 -12.17 6.48 0.33
CA ARG A 152 -11.99 5.21 1.02
C ARG A 152 -12.87 4.14 0.40
N LYS A 153 -14.17 4.42 0.30
CA LYS A 153 -15.16 3.51 -0.29
C LYS A 153 -14.77 3.07 -1.70
N LEU A 154 -14.32 4.00 -2.55
CA LEU A 154 -13.92 3.69 -3.93
C LEU A 154 -12.67 2.81 -4.02
N VAL A 155 -11.72 2.99 -3.10
CA VAL A 155 -10.49 2.18 -3.06
C VAL A 155 -10.79 0.81 -2.45
N THR A 156 -11.48 0.75 -1.32
CA THR A 156 -11.76 -0.51 -0.60
C THR A 156 -12.76 -1.40 -1.33
N GLN A 157 -13.60 -0.86 -2.22
CA GLN A 157 -14.45 -1.66 -3.11
C GLN A 157 -13.67 -2.55 -4.10
N ARG A 158 -12.36 -2.30 -4.27
CA ARG A 158 -11.46 -3.14 -5.08
C ARG A 158 -10.72 -4.20 -4.29
N VAL A 159 -10.65 -4.03 -2.97
CA VAL A 159 -9.98 -4.99 -2.10
C VAL A 159 -10.83 -6.24 -2.05
N SER A 160 -10.26 -7.35 -2.48
CA SER A 160 -10.88 -8.65 -2.45
C SER A 160 -10.75 -9.27 -1.06
N GLU A 161 -11.71 -10.10 -0.66
CA GLU A 161 -11.55 -10.96 0.52
C GLU A 161 -10.37 -11.94 0.37
N ASN A 162 -9.93 -12.17 -0.87
CA ASN A 162 -8.77 -13.00 -1.19
C ASN A 162 -7.43 -12.23 -1.17
N ASP A 163 -7.43 -10.93 -0.89
CA ASP A 163 -6.20 -10.16 -0.78
C ASP A 163 -5.56 -10.40 0.59
N PHE A 164 -4.30 -10.82 0.58
CA PHE A 164 -3.55 -11.10 1.80
C PHE A 164 -2.05 -10.89 1.59
N GLY A 165 -1.42 -10.07 2.43
CA GLY A 165 0.03 -9.89 2.46
C GLY A 165 0.57 -9.96 3.88
N ALA A 166 1.68 -10.68 4.07
CA ALA A 166 2.38 -10.75 5.34
C ALA A 166 3.84 -10.35 5.21
N PHE A 167 4.25 -9.38 6.02
CA PHE A 167 5.68 -9.09 6.20
C PHE A 167 6.31 -10.18 7.07
N ILE A 168 7.43 -10.71 6.58
CA ILE A 168 8.10 -11.84 7.22
C ILE A 168 9.38 -11.30 7.88
N PRO A 169 9.56 -11.48 9.20
CA PRO A 169 10.64 -10.83 9.95
C PRO A 169 12.03 -11.24 9.45
N ILE A 170 12.93 -10.27 9.27
CA ILE A 170 14.27 -10.48 8.68
C ILE A 170 15.30 -11.08 9.64
N ASN A 171 14.98 -11.32 10.90
CA ASN A 171 15.97 -11.84 11.84
C ASN A 171 15.39 -12.71 12.96
N LYS A 172 15.84 -13.97 13.00
CA LYS A 172 16.29 -14.65 14.22
C LYS A 172 17.01 -15.97 13.91
N ALA A 173 18.10 -16.21 14.62
CA ALA A 173 18.72 -17.52 14.79
C ALA A 173 17.83 -18.36 15.72
N LEU A 174 17.05 -19.27 15.14
CA LEU A 174 16.26 -20.22 15.91
C LEU A 174 17.18 -21.36 16.34
N GLY A 175 17.52 -21.38 17.63
CA GLY A 175 18.28 -22.46 18.25
C GLY A 175 17.61 -23.82 18.08
N THR A 176 18.45 -24.78 17.65
CA THR A 176 18.29 -26.24 17.58
C THR A 176 17.13 -26.84 16.78
N TYR A 177 17.12 -26.57 15.47
CA TYR A 177 17.24 -27.60 14.41
C TYR A 177 17.71 -26.90 13.11
N LYS A 178 19.01 -27.05 12.75
CA LYS A 178 19.64 -26.64 11.48
C LYS A 178 19.09 -25.34 10.82
N SER A 179 19.42 -24.19 11.43
CA SER A 179 19.73 -22.91 10.76
C SER A 179 19.01 -22.61 9.43
N GLN A 180 17.70 -22.33 9.49
CA GLN A 180 17.00 -21.58 8.45
C GLN A 180 16.25 -20.40 9.07
N VAL A 181 16.48 -19.22 8.53
CA VAL A 181 15.80 -17.96 8.85
C VAL A 181 14.30 -18.10 8.48
N ILE A 182 13.37 -17.56 9.29
CA ILE A 182 11.90 -17.69 9.06
C ILE A 182 11.50 -17.36 7.61
N PRO A 183 11.96 -16.23 7.03
CA PRO A 183 11.85 -15.96 5.61
C PRO A 183 12.21 -17.15 4.72
N LEU A 184 13.40 -17.72 4.86
CA LEU A 184 13.84 -18.84 4.02
C LEU A 184 12.90 -20.05 4.13
N LYS A 185 12.37 -20.37 5.32
CA LYS A 185 11.42 -21.48 5.49
C LYS A 185 10.11 -21.24 4.74
N VAL A 186 9.49 -20.07 4.92
CA VAL A 186 8.23 -19.73 4.25
C VAL A 186 8.43 -19.65 2.74
N PHE A 187 9.48 -18.98 2.31
CA PHE A 187 9.76 -18.72 0.90
C PHE A 187 10.09 -20.03 0.18
N LYS A 188 10.92 -20.89 0.79
CA LYS A 188 11.26 -22.20 0.24
C LYS A 188 10.03 -23.05 0.01
N HIS A 189 9.04 -23.03 0.91
CA HIS A 189 7.79 -23.78 0.73
C HIS A 189 7.08 -23.41 -0.58
N PHE A 190 6.92 -22.12 -0.85
CA PHE A 190 6.26 -21.65 -2.08
C PHE A 190 7.13 -21.81 -3.32
N ILE A 191 8.44 -21.56 -3.23
CA ILE A 191 9.39 -21.79 -4.33
C ILE A 191 9.42 -23.27 -4.73
N ASP A 192 9.45 -24.19 -3.77
CA ASP A 192 9.46 -25.63 -4.03
C ASP A 192 8.18 -26.09 -4.71
N LYS A 193 7.03 -25.46 -4.41
CA LYS A 193 5.74 -25.77 -5.02
C LYS A 193 5.50 -25.05 -6.35
N ALA A 194 6.16 -23.92 -6.59
CA ALA A 194 5.90 -23.09 -7.76
C ALA A 194 6.08 -23.86 -9.08
N SER A 195 5.09 -23.77 -9.96
CA SER A 195 5.15 -24.27 -11.33
C SER A 195 6.04 -23.41 -12.23
N ASN A 196 5.98 -22.10 -12.01
CA ASN A 196 6.75 -21.09 -12.73
C ASN A 196 7.15 -19.98 -11.76
N ILE A 197 8.38 -19.46 -11.91
CA ILE A 197 8.91 -18.38 -11.09
C ILE A 197 9.51 -17.34 -12.02
N VAL A 198 8.98 -16.11 -11.96
CA VAL A 198 9.47 -14.97 -12.71
C VAL A 198 10.13 -14.00 -11.75
N LYS A 199 11.37 -13.61 -12.04
CA LYS A 199 12.08 -12.56 -11.32
C LYS A 199 12.06 -11.25 -12.11
N MET A 200 11.74 -10.16 -11.44
CA MET A 200 11.90 -8.81 -12.00
C MET A 200 13.40 -8.44 -12.04
N ASN A 201 13.88 -8.00 -13.20
CA ASN A 201 15.29 -7.64 -13.38
C ASN A 201 15.69 -6.43 -12.54
N ASP A 202 14.81 -5.45 -12.39
CA ASP A 202 14.94 -4.36 -11.43
C ASP A 202 13.68 -4.18 -10.59
N CYS A 203 13.83 -3.74 -9.34
CA CYS A 203 12.70 -3.42 -8.48
C CYS A 203 12.02 -2.12 -8.99
N PRO A 204 10.73 -2.17 -9.38
CA PRO A 204 10.04 -0.99 -9.93
C PRO A 204 10.03 0.20 -8.98
N CYS A 205 9.89 -0.06 -7.67
CA CYS A 205 9.88 0.98 -6.64
C CYS A 205 11.25 1.67 -6.53
N ARG A 206 12.33 0.89 -6.45
CA ARG A 206 13.70 1.44 -6.39
C ARG A 206 14.10 2.13 -7.69
N ALA A 207 13.63 1.62 -8.82
CA ALA A 207 13.85 2.24 -10.12
C ALA A 207 13.16 3.61 -10.22
N TYR A 208 11.89 3.69 -9.82
CA TYR A 208 11.11 4.92 -9.84
C TYR A 208 11.70 6.01 -8.94
N HIS A 209 12.18 5.63 -7.75
CA HIS A 209 12.78 6.54 -6.78
C HIS A 209 14.29 6.73 -6.94
N GLU A 210 14.90 6.18 -7.99
CA GLU A 210 16.35 6.25 -8.24
C GLU A 210 17.23 5.85 -7.03
N CYS A 211 16.80 4.82 -6.30
CA CYS A 211 17.38 4.35 -5.04
C CYS A 211 18.92 4.27 -5.08
N LYS A 212 19.56 4.79 -4.01
CA LYS A 212 21.03 4.76 -3.84
C LYS A 212 21.49 3.80 -2.74
N ASP A 213 20.58 3.38 -1.86
CA ASP A 213 20.91 2.63 -0.65
C ASP A 213 20.86 1.12 -0.84
N HIS A 214 20.13 0.65 -1.85
CA HIS A 214 19.88 -0.78 -2.09
C HIS A 214 20.04 -1.13 -3.56
N ASN A 215 20.53 -2.35 -3.83
CA ASN A 215 20.72 -2.81 -5.20
C ASN A 215 19.39 -2.90 -5.96
N ARG A 216 19.28 -2.18 -7.08
CA ARG A 216 18.08 -2.17 -7.93
C ARG A 216 17.77 -3.55 -8.50
N ASP A 217 18.77 -4.39 -8.74
CA ASP A 217 18.63 -5.70 -9.40
C ASP A 217 18.04 -6.78 -8.48
N LEU A 218 17.89 -6.47 -7.19
CA LEU A 218 17.22 -7.32 -6.19
C LEU A 218 15.68 -7.26 -6.31
N GLY A 219 15.16 -7.39 -7.52
CA GLY A 219 13.73 -7.21 -7.84
C GLY A 219 12.77 -8.20 -7.17
N CYS A 220 11.47 -7.91 -7.27
CA CYS A 220 10.41 -8.80 -6.79
C CYS A 220 10.38 -10.10 -7.60
N MET A 221 9.78 -11.14 -7.03
CA MET A 221 9.49 -12.40 -7.71
C MET A 221 7.99 -12.66 -7.74
N HIS A 222 7.51 -13.29 -8.80
CA HIS A 222 6.13 -13.71 -8.95
C HIS A 222 6.09 -15.19 -9.26
N MET A 223 5.15 -15.93 -8.67
CA MET A 223 5.08 -17.39 -8.73
C MET A 223 3.69 -17.88 -9.07
N GLY A 224 3.62 -19.03 -9.74
CA GLY A 224 2.39 -19.73 -10.11
C GLY A 224 2.02 -19.58 -11.59
N ASN A 225 1.03 -20.35 -12.04
CA ASN A 225 0.71 -20.49 -13.48
C ASN A 225 0.27 -19.18 -14.14
N ASP A 226 -0.33 -18.25 -13.39
CA ASP A 226 -0.77 -16.98 -13.96
C ASP A 226 0.42 -16.16 -14.50
N THR A 227 1.62 -16.36 -13.95
CA THR A 227 2.84 -15.70 -14.44
C THR A 227 3.21 -16.09 -15.88
N LEU A 228 2.73 -17.22 -16.41
CA LEU A 228 2.93 -17.57 -17.82
C LEU A 228 2.24 -16.58 -18.78
N ASN A 229 1.23 -15.86 -18.27
CA ASN A 229 0.42 -14.92 -19.03
C ASN A 229 0.99 -13.49 -19.04
N PHE A 230 2.17 -13.23 -18.46
CA PHE A 230 2.80 -11.90 -18.51
C PHE A 230 2.80 -11.35 -19.95
N PRO A 231 2.30 -10.13 -20.24
CA PRO A 231 2.13 -9.69 -21.62
C PRO A 231 3.46 -9.37 -22.33
N SER A 232 4.49 -8.95 -21.57
CA SER A 232 5.79 -8.58 -22.15
C SER A 232 6.73 -9.79 -22.24
N PRO A 233 7.38 -10.00 -23.40
CA PRO A 233 8.47 -10.97 -23.53
C PRO A 233 9.60 -10.75 -22.53
N HIS A 234 9.85 -9.49 -22.11
CA HIS A 234 10.87 -9.17 -21.11
C HIS A 234 10.58 -9.79 -19.75
N PHE A 235 9.31 -9.83 -19.33
CA PHE A 235 8.93 -10.50 -18.08
C PHE A 235 8.98 -12.02 -18.23
N ARG A 236 8.50 -12.56 -19.36
CA ARG A 236 8.55 -14.00 -19.62
C ARG A 236 9.98 -14.55 -19.78
N SER A 237 10.94 -13.73 -20.20
CA SER A 237 12.34 -14.17 -20.37
C SER A 237 13.11 -14.29 -19.06
N ASN A 238 12.57 -13.78 -17.95
CA ASN A 238 13.22 -13.81 -16.64
C ASN A 238 12.67 -14.94 -15.76
N VAL A 239 12.32 -16.07 -16.38
CA VAL A 239 11.98 -17.29 -15.63
C VAL A 239 13.27 -17.83 -15.04
N ILE A 240 13.26 -18.08 -13.73
CA ILE A 240 14.42 -18.55 -12.99
C ILE A 240 14.15 -19.92 -12.36
N SER A 241 15.21 -20.68 -12.13
CA SER A 241 15.16 -21.93 -11.39
C SER A 241 14.82 -21.71 -9.90
N LYS A 242 14.41 -22.79 -9.24
CA LYS A 242 14.13 -22.78 -7.79
C LYS A 242 15.39 -22.47 -6.98
N GLU A 243 16.53 -22.96 -7.44
CA GLU A 243 17.84 -22.69 -6.87
C GLU A 243 18.22 -21.22 -6.97
N GLU A 244 18.05 -20.61 -8.16
CA GLU A 244 18.26 -19.17 -8.37
C GLU A 244 17.31 -18.33 -7.52
N ALA A 245 16.04 -18.74 -7.41
CA ALA A 245 15.06 -18.04 -6.58
C ALA A 245 15.45 -18.05 -5.10
N LEU A 246 15.86 -19.20 -4.57
CA LEU A 246 16.34 -19.31 -3.18
C LEU A 246 17.59 -18.49 -2.92
N GLU A 247 18.51 -18.44 -3.88
CA GLU A 247 19.71 -17.60 -3.77
C GLU A 247 19.35 -16.11 -3.78
N HIS A 248 18.43 -15.70 -4.66
CA HIS A 248 17.93 -14.33 -4.71
C HIS A 248 17.29 -13.88 -3.39
N VAL A 249 16.54 -14.76 -2.73
CA VAL A 249 15.98 -14.48 -1.39
C VAL A 249 17.08 -14.20 -0.37
N LYS A 250 18.15 -15.00 -0.36
CA LYS A 250 19.28 -14.78 0.56
C LYS A 250 19.95 -13.44 0.31
N LEU A 251 20.25 -13.12 -0.96
CA LEU A 251 20.86 -11.84 -1.33
C LEU A 251 19.98 -10.65 -0.89
N CYS A 252 18.66 -10.76 -1.02
CA CYS A 252 17.75 -9.71 -0.56
C CYS A 252 17.77 -9.53 0.96
N ILE A 253 17.83 -10.62 1.72
CA ILE A 253 17.90 -10.57 3.19
C ILE A 253 19.26 -10.01 3.64
N GLU A 254 20.35 -10.41 2.99
CA GLU A 254 21.71 -9.91 3.26
C GLU A 254 21.85 -8.41 2.97
N ASP A 255 21.15 -7.90 1.95
CA ASP A 255 21.03 -6.46 1.63
C ASP A 255 20.15 -5.70 2.66
N GLY A 256 19.49 -6.41 3.58
CA GLY A 256 18.65 -5.82 4.62
C GLY A 256 17.24 -5.46 4.16
N LEU A 257 16.77 -6.05 3.05
CA LEU A 257 15.41 -5.86 2.54
C LEU A 257 14.40 -6.70 3.33
N ILE A 258 13.19 -6.17 3.54
CA ILE A 258 12.11 -6.86 4.25
C ILE A 258 11.31 -7.73 3.26
N PRO A 259 11.30 -9.05 3.42
CA PRO A 259 10.49 -9.92 2.60
C PRO A 259 9.00 -9.75 2.93
N LEU A 260 8.21 -9.52 1.88
CA LEU A 260 6.75 -9.50 1.89
C LEU A 260 6.29 -10.61 0.95
N LEU A 261 5.40 -11.46 1.44
CA LEU A 261 4.78 -12.51 0.64
C LEU A 261 3.27 -12.33 0.69
N GLY A 262 2.62 -12.29 -0.47
CA GLY A 262 1.19 -12.07 -0.54
C GLY A 262 0.60 -12.18 -1.92
N ARG A 263 -0.72 -12.21 -1.96
CA ARG A 263 -1.52 -12.09 -3.18
C ARG A 263 -2.40 -10.87 -3.02
N ALA A 264 -2.32 -9.98 -4.01
CA ALA A 264 -3.27 -8.90 -4.19
C ALA A 264 -3.84 -9.05 -5.61
N MET A 265 -5.16 -9.23 -5.71
CA MET A 265 -5.85 -9.48 -6.97
C MET A 265 -5.54 -8.40 -8.02
N ASP A 266 -5.52 -7.15 -7.57
CA ASP A 266 -5.27 -5.99 -8.41
C ASP A 266 -3.81 -5.90 -8.90
N GLU A 267 -2.87 -6.62 -8.28
CA GLU A 267 -1.48 -6.66 -8.71
C GLU A 267 -1.32 -7.43 -10.02
N ALA A 268 -1.88 -8.63 -10.11
CA ALA A 268 -1.87 -9.43 -11.34
C ALA A 268 -2.55 -8.67 -12.49
N GLU A 269 -3.72 -8.09 -12.23
CA GLU A 269 -4.43 -7.23 -13.20
C GLU A 269 -3.61 -6.00 -13.58
N GLY A 270 -2.86 -5.43 -12.63
CA GLY A 270 -1.90 -4.35 -12.84
C GLY A 270 -0.80 -4.72 -13.84
N PHE A 271 -0.38 -5.98 -13.84
CA PHE A 271 0.52 -6.55 -14.85
C PHE A 271 -0.18 -6.96 -16.15
N GLY A 272 -1.50 -6.80 -16.25
CA GLY A 272 -2.31 -7.20 -17.39
C GLY A 272 -2.54 -8.71 -17.46
N ILE A 273 -2.48 -9.38 -16.31
CA ILE A 273 -2.70 -10.82 -16.15
C ILE A 273 -4.07 -11.03 -15.50
N PRO A 274 -4.93 -11.92 -16.03
CA PRO A 274 -6.10 -12.36 -15.30
C PRO A 274 -5.66 -13.12 -14.04
N ASP A 275 -6.09 -12.68 -12.85
CA ASP A 275 -5.85 -13.44 -11.63
C ASP A 275 -6.84 -14.60 -11.56
N THR A 276 -6.32 -15.83 -11.59
CA THR A 276 -7.13 -17.06 -11.50
C THR A 276 -6.94 -17.81 -10.18
N GLY A 277 -6.25 -17.21 -9.21
CA GLY A 277 -5.86 -17.89 -7.96
C GLY A 277 -4.44 -18.42 -7.98
N HIS A 278 -3.70 -18.19 -9.07
CA HIS A 278 -2.40 -18.80 -9.32
C HIS A 278 -1.28 -17.76 -9.51
N PHE A 279 -1.42 -16.60 -8.86
CA PHE A 279 -0.44 -15.52 -8.84
C PHE A 279 -0.06 -15.16 -7.40
N LEU A 280 1.18 -15.48 -7.01
CA LEU A 280 1.75 -15.11 -5.71
C LEU A 280 2.88 -14.12 -5.93
N SER A 281 2.85 -13.00 -5.20
CA SER A 281 3.88 -11.97 -5.25
C SER A 281 4.80 -12.02 -4.04
N MET A 282 6.07 -11.83 -4.33
CA MET A 282 7.15 -11.84 -3.38
C MET A 282 7.97 -10.56 -3.57
N CYS A 283 7.78 -9.61 -2.65
CA CYS A 283 8.46 -8.32 -2.64
C CYS A 283 9.58 -8.30 -1.61
N PHE A 284 10.61 -7.50 -1.87
CA PHE A 284 11.73 -7.27 -0.96
C PHE A 284 11.81 -5.77 -0.66
N CYS A 285 11.03 -5.37 0.33
CA CYS A 285 10.74 -3.98 0.66
C CYS A 285 11.94 -3.31 1.32
N CYS A 286 12.50 -2.28 0.67
CA CYS A 286 13.51 -1.40 1.24
C CYS A 286 12.85 -0.31 2.10
N PRO A 287 13.57 0.27 3.07
CA PRO A 287 13.03 1.34 3.90
C PRO A 287 12.85 2.66 3.13
N CYS A 288 13.61 2.86 2.06
CA CYS A 288 13.69 4.17 1.39
C CYS A 288 12.70 4.34 0.24
N CYS A 289 12.30 3.27 -0.44
CA CYS A 289 11.52 3.38 -1.68
C CYS A 289 10.27 2.50 -1.74
N CYS A 290 10.00 1.65 -0.75
CA CYS A 290 8.90 0.69 -0.84
C CYS A 290 7.53 1.38 -0.89
N ILE A 291 6.75 1.09 -1.94
CA ILE A 291 5.40 1.62 -2.10
C ILE A 291 4.46 1.15 -1.00
N ASP A 292 4.59 -0.10 -0.52
CA ASP A 292 3.76 -0.62 0.56
C ASP A 292 4.02 0.11 1.87
N GLY A 293 5.29 0.46 2.16
CA GLY A 293 5.63 1.32 3.29
C GLY A 293 4.97 2.70 3.17
N ILE A 294 5.02 3.30 1.98
CA ILE A 294 4.36 4.59 1.70
C ILE A 294 2.82 4.48 1.88
N ILE A 295 2.21 3.38 1.44
CA ILE A 295 0.77 3.11 1.61
C ILE A 295 0.45 2.95 3.10
N VAL A 296 1.19 2.11 3.83
CA VAL A 296 0.96 1.87 5.27
C VAL A 296 1.04 3.16 6.08
N GLN A 297 1.98 4.06 5.75
CA GLN A 297 2.15 5.33 6.47
C GLN A 297 1.06 6.36 6.16
N ASN A 298 0.56 6.40 4.92
CA ASN A 298 -0.19 7.56 4.42
C ASN A 298 -1.65 7.26 4.05
N ALA A 299 -1.98 6.01 3.72
CA ALA A 299 -3.33 5.63 3.35
C ALA A 299 -4.26 5.51 4.56
N SER A 300 -5.54 5.33 4.29
CA SER A 300 -6.50 4.96 5.31
C SER A 300 -6.22 3.57 5.86
N LYS A 301 -6.47 3.39 7.15
CA LYS A 301 -6.48 2.09 7.81
C LYS A 301 -7.44 1.09 7.20
N GLY A 302 -8.48 1.57 6.51
CA GLY A 302 -9.36 0.71 5.70
C GLY A 302 -8.68 0.09 4.47
N VAL A 303 -7.65 0.75 3.92
CA VAL A 303 -6.88 0.29 2.76
C VAL A 303 -5.72 -0.62 3.19
N THR A 304 -5.07 -0.30 4.29
CA THR A 304 -3.88 -1.04 4.76
C THR A 304 -4.22 -2.39 5.40
N THR A 305 -5.50 -2.78 5.42
CA THR A 305 -5.95 -4.04 6.03
C THR A 305 -5.34 -5.28 5.39
N ILE A 306 -4.88 -5.20 4.14
CA ILE A 306 -4.22 -6.30 3.42
C ILE A 306 -2.85 -6.66 4.03
N PHE A 307 -2.17 -5.69 4.66
CA PHE A 307 -0.86 -5.91 5.27
C PHE A 307 -1.01 -6.38 6.70
N LYS A 308 -0.66 -7.64 6.96
CA LYS A 308 -0.79 -8.26 8.28
C LYS A 308 0.57 -8.51 8.91
N ARG A 309 0.66 -8.22 10.21
CA ARG A 309 1.72 -8.78 11.07
C ARG A 309 1.53 -10.30 11.14
N MET A 310 2.62 -11.05 11.03
CA MET A 310 2.59 -12.49 11.27
C MET A 310 2.15 -12.79 12.72
N ASP A 311 1.18 -13.70 12.89
CA ASP A 311 0.71 -14.12 14.20
C ASP A 311 1.86 -14.67 15.07
N GLY A 312 1.78 -14.46 16.38
CA GLY A 312 2.78 -14.95 17.34
C GLY A 312 4.06 -14.11 17.40
N ILE A 313 4.20 -13.08 16.56
CA ILE A 313 5.29 -12.10 16.66
C ILE A 313 5.00 -11.07 17.74
N THR A 314 6.00 -10.84 18.58
CA THR A 314 6.02 -9.79 19.60
C THR A 314 7.27 -8.95 19.39
N VAL A 315 7.13 -7.62 19.42
CA VAL A 315 8.24 -6.66 19.43
C VAL A 315 8.19 -5.92 20.76
N LYS A 316 9.32 -5.83 21.47
CA LYS A 316 9.43 -5.16 22.77
C LYS A 316 10.64 -4.24 22.78
N VAL A 317 10.52 -3.14 23.51
CA VAL A 317 11.63 -2.26 23.89
C VAL A 317 11.93 -2.48 25.36
N ASP A 318 13.20 -2.67 25.68
CA ASP A 318 13.75 -2.62 27.03
C ASP A 318 14.04 -1.15 27.37
N GLU A 319 13.27 -0.60 28.32
CA GLU A 319 13.37 0.80 28.71
C GLU A 319 14.70 1.13 29.42
N ASP A 320 15.34 0.15 30.08
CA ASP A 320 16.59 0.37 30.80
C ASP A 320 17.77 0.50 29.81
N LEU A 321 17.72 -0.24 28.71
CA LEU A 321 18.73 -0.16 27.63
C LEU A 321 18.46 0.96 26.63
N CYS A 322 17.20 1.38 26.47
CA CYS A 322 16.83 2.40 25.50
C CYS A 322 17.35 3.78 25.91
N VAL A 323 18.28 4.34 25.13
CA VAL A 323 18.80 5.70 25.38
C VAL A 323 18.03 6.81 24.63
N GLY A 324 16.97 6.46 23.92
CA GLY A 324 16.16 7.43 23.17
C GLY A 324 16.86 8.04 21.94
N CYS A 325 17.76 7.29 21.29
CA CYS A 325 18.53 7.74 20.12
C CYS A 325 17.73 7.80 18.79
N GLU A 326 16.47 7.38 18.78
CA GLU A 326 15.55 7.46 17.63
C GLU A 326 15.93 6.68 16.35
N GLU A 327 17.07 6.01 16.25
CA GLU A 327 17.45 5.20 15.07
C GLU A 327 16.37 4.18 14.65
N CYS A 328 15.68 3.58 15.62
CA CYS A 328 14.58 2.65 15.35
C CYS A 328 13.35 3.31 14.70
N LEU A 329 13.11 4.61 14.92
CA LEU A 329 12.06 5.37 14.27
C LEU A 329 12.45 5.66 12.81
N GLU A 330 13.70 6.06 12.57
CA GLU A 330 14.20 6.39 11.22
C GLU A 330 14.10 5.21 10.25
N VAL A 331 14.37 3.98 10.72
CA VAL A 331 14.28 2.78 9.86
C VAL A 331 12.88 2.19 9.74
N CYS A 332 11.89 2.69 10.50
CA CYS A 332 10.56 2.12 10.56
C CYS A 332 9.64 2.67 9.47
N VAL A 333 9.49 1.92 8.37
CA VAL A 333 8.60 2.32 7.26
C VAL A 333 7.10 2.09 7.50
N PHE A 334 6.71 1.72 8.71
CA PHE A 334 5.32 1.43 9.02
C PHE A 334 4.75 2.36 10.10
N ASN A 335 5.52 3.34 10.59
CA ASN A 335 5.18 4.14 11.77
C ASN A 335 4.87 3.25 13.01
N GLY A 336 5.59 2.13 13.13
CA GLY A 336 5.45 1.14 14.20
C GLY A 336 6.26 1.46 15.47
N MET A 337 7.01 2.56 15.47
CA MET A 337 7.79 3.05 16.61
C MET A 337 7.40 4.49 16.91
N GLU A 338 7.31 4.85 18.18
CA GLU A 338 7.01 6.20 18.66
C GLU A 338 7.87 6.55 19.88
N MET A 339 8.02 7.85 20.17
CA MET A 339 8.73 8.31 21.36
C MET A 339 7.73 8.72 22.45
N ILE A 340 7.85 8.10 23.63
CA ILE A 340 7.08 8.43 24.84
C ILE A 340 8.07 8.56 25.99
N ASP A 341 8.03 9.69 26.71
CA ASP A 341 8.91 9.95 27.86
C ASP A 341 10.40 9.71 27.57
N SER A 342 10.86 10.15 26.39
CA SER A 342 12.23 9.97 25.88
C SER A 342 12.66 8.51 25.66
N LYS A 343 11.71 7.56 25.61
CA LYS A 343 11.93 6.16 25.28
C LYS A 343 11.18 5.77 24.03
N ALA A 344 11.76 4.83 23.27
CA ALA A 344 11.07 4.24 22.15
C ALA A 344 9.98 3.28 22.65
N VAL A 345 8.78 3.38 22.08
CA VAL A 345 7.65 2.51 22.35
C VAL A 345 7.14 1.93 21.03
N VAL A 346 6.70 0.67 21.06
CA VAL A 346 6.14 0.01 19.86
C VAL A 346 4.68 0.39 19.72
N ASN A 347 4.34 1.06 18.61
CA ASN A 347 2.96 1.28 18.22
C ASN A 347 2.37 -0.02 17.65
N GLN A 348 1.55 -0.70 18.45
CA GLN A 348 1.02 -2.04 18.12
C GLN A 348 0.07 -2.04 16.93
N ASP A 349 -0.59 -0.92 16.65
CA ASP A 349 -1.57 -0.79 15.55
C ASP A 349 -0.88 -0.67 14.18
N ASN A 350 0.40 -0.26 14.19
CA ASN A 350 1.20 0.00 12.99
C ASN A 350 2.35 -1.01 12.81
N CYS A 351 2.84 -1.60 13.89
CA CYS A 351 3.99 -2.49 13.84
C CYS A 351 3.64 -3.80 13.11
N LEU A 352 4.23 -3.99 11.92
CA LEU A 352 4.09 -5.23 11.13
C LEU A 352 5.10 -6.32 11.52
N GLY A 353 5.94 -6.08 12.53
CA GLY A 353 6.86 -7.08 13.06
C GLY A 353 7.98 -7.46 12.08
N CYS A 354 8.50 -6.53 11.29
CA CYS A 354 9.55 -6.82 10.30
C CYS A 354 10.94 -7.05 10.92
N GLY A 355 11.20 -6.54 12.13
CA GLY A 355 12.48 -6.72 12.84
C GLY A 355 13.58 -5.72 12.50
N ARG A 356 13.34 -4.72 11.63
CA ARG A 356 14.36 -3.70 11.30
C ARG A 356 14.84 -2.90 12.52
N CYS A 357 13.91 -2.57 13.41
CA CYS A 357 14.21 -1.81 14.62
C CYS A 357 15.15 -2.59 15.57
N GLU A 358 14.99 -3.91 15.67
CA GLU A 358 15.94 -4.76 16.41
C GLU A 358 17.32 -4.70 15.76
N SER A 359 17.42 -4.91 14.44
CA SER A 359 18.72 -4.94 13.75
C SER A 359 19.48 -3.62 13.76
N THR A 360 18.79 -2.48 13.88
CA THR A 360 19.45 -1.16 13.87
C THR A 360 19.79 -0.66 15.27
N CYS A 361 19.19 -1.21 16.33
CA CYS A 361 19.30 -0.60 17.65
C CYS A 361 20.74 -0.76 18.19
N PRO A 362 21.50 0.33 18.37
CA PRO A 362 22.92 0.24 18.77
C PRO A 362 23.09 -0.18 20.24
N ASN A 363 22.01 -0.11 21.02
CA ASN A 363 21.99 -0.49 22.43
C ASN A 363 21.33 -1.85 22.68
N GLU A 364 20.95 -2.57 21.61
CA GLU A 364 20.25 -3.86 21.69
C GLU A 364 18.97 -3.80 22.54
N ALA A 365 18.37 -2.62 22.66
CA ALA A 365 17.21 -2.35 23.50
C ALA A 365 15.90 -2.88 22.90
N ILE A 366 15.92 -3.46 21.70
CA ILE A 366 14.71 -3.92 21.00
C ILE A 366 14.85 -5.41 20.74
N SER A 367 13.79 -6.16 21.03
CA SER A 367 13.74 -7.59 20.74
C SER A 367 12.49 -7.96 19.95
N ILE A 368 12.65 -8.84 18.95
CA ILE A 368 11.55 -9.49 18.25
C ILE A 368 11.51 -10.97 18.59
N THR A 369 10.36 -11.51 18.98
CA THR A 369 10.21 -12.92 19.35
C THR A 369 9.01 -13.52 18.65
N ILE A 370 9.15 -14.75 18.17
CA ILE A 370 8.03 -15.60 17.80
C ILE A 370 7.69 -16.51 18.99
N THR A 371 6.42 -16.54 19.37
CA THR A 371 5.97 -17.31 20.54
C THR A 371 6.15 -18.81 20.33
N ASP A 372 5.82 -19.30 19.13
CA ASP A 372 5.88 -20.72 18.76
C ASP A 372 6.07 -20.86 17.23
N LEU A 373 6.87 -21.83 16.78
CA LEU A 373 7.15 -22.01 15.35
C LEU A 373 5.98 -22.54 14.52
N SER A 374 4.94 -23.09 15.15
CA SER A 374 3.67 -23.43 14.51
C SER A 374 2.99 -22.23 13.87
N TYR A 375 3.31 -21.00 14.29
CA TYR A 375 2.82 -19.79 13.62
C TYR A 375 3.41 -19.61 12.22
N VAL A 376 4.61 -20.14 11.94
CA VAL A 376 5.16 -20.19 10.59
C VAL A 376 4.31 -21.11 9.71
N ASP A 377 3.95 -22.29 10.24
CA ASP A 377 3.11 -23.24 9.49
C ASP A 377 1.67 -22.72 9.34
N LYS A 378 1.15 -21.97 10.31
CA LYS A 378 -0.13 -21.26 10.20
C LYS A 378 -0.08 -20.18 9.11
N LEU A 379 1.01 -19.41 9.01
CA LEU A 379 1.18 -18.43 7.95
C LEU A 379 1.20 -19.11 6.57
N ILE A 380 1.94 -20.20 6.43
CA ILE A 380 1.96 -21.00 5.19
C ILE A 380 0.55 -21.44 4.82
N LYS A 381 -0.19 -22.04 5.75
CA LYS A 381 -1.59 -22.47 5.53
C LYS A 381 -2.52 -21.32 5.15
N LYS A 382 -2.36 -20.15 5.77
CA LYS A 382 -3.14 -18.96 5.42
C LYS A 382 -2.85 -18.55 3.98
N LEU A 383 -1.58 -18.45 3.58
CA LEU A 383 -1.20 -18.12 2.21
C LEU A 383 -1.73 -19.14 1.20
N GLU A 384 -1.60 -20.44 1.48
CA GLU A 384 -2.14 -21.52 0.62
C GLU A 384 -3.67 -21.47 0.46
N ALA A 385 -4.40 -20.93 1.44
CA ALA A 385 -5.84 -20.73 1.32
C ALA A 385 -6.21 -19.60 0.33
N HIS A 386 -5.26 -18.70 0.03
CA HIS A 386 -5.49 -17.56 -0.87
C HIS A 386 -4.83 -17.75 -2.23
N VAL A 387 -3.85 -18.65 -2.38
CA VAL A 387 -3.12 -18.85 -3.64
C VAL A 387 -2.65 -20.30 -3.81
N ASP A 388 -2.73 -20.78 -5.05
CA ASP A 388 -2.11 -22.04 -5.48
C ASP A 388 -1.01 -21.76 -6.49
N VAL A 389 0.24 -21.96 -6.09
CA VAL A 389 1.41 -21.71 -6.95
C VAL A 389 1.80 -22.91 -7.82
N SER A 390 1.08 -24.04 -7.75
CA SER A 390 1.49 -25.31 -8.39
C SER A 390 1.16 -25.48 -9.86
#